data_AF-A0A068WWH9-F1
#
_entry.id   AF-A0A068WWH9-F1
#
_cell.length_a   1.000
_cell.length_b   1.000
_cell.length_c   1.000
_cell.angle_alpha   90.00
_cell.angle_beta   90.00
_cell.angle_gamma   90.00
#
_symmetry.space_group_name_H-M   'P 1'
#
loop_
_entity.id
_entity.type
_entity.pdbx_description
1 polymer ?
#
loop_
_entity_poly.entity_id
_entity_poly.type
_entity_poly.pdbx_seq_one_letter_code
_entity_poly.pdbx_strand_id
1 'polypeptide(L)'
;MSSGFSRLCPSFANVINDPLLLSYFIQYLRSTNSENIFRFWLELSGCMNRRNNNGDSFKFKSQESVSSDKTVDELREKISHLPVNSVTTIYFRYISREAKLPVELPPELLSATLLRILENPYNIAAFEPCLRFTESKFYSSLFPDFLRSDLFSEFCVEIIVNDQLTLSDVLFEEALLVNFIEFLAGDPTSILLTFLMAVNAYKKEFSELMLKKDHAESVEERHQQLLHDATTICAKYLSPASDDFMGLTLEQYRSVLDAACAEKEPRENCFDDLYKLIYKTVEKNILPSFFVSSPFSRYRSKFVQKPG
;
A
#
# COMPACT_ATOMS: atom_id res chain seq x y z
N MET A 1 11.97 -3.53 -2.39
CA MET A 1 11.25 -2.45 -3.11
C MET A 1 9.77 -2.79 -3.06
N SER A 2 8.87 -1.80 -3.00
CA SER A 2 7.42 -2.07 -3.10
C SER A 2 7.17 -2.93 -4.34
N SER A 3 6.39 -4.00 -4.18
CA SER A 3 5.69 -4.61 -5.31
C SER A 3 5.02 -3.49 -6.10
N GLY A 4 5.15 -3.51 -7.43
CA GLY A 4 4.46 -2.54 -8.27
C GLY A 4 2.95 -2.63 -8.04
N PHE A 5 2.25 -1.52 -8.26
CA PHE A 5 0.80 -1.43 -8.08
C PHE A 5 0.20 -0.54 -9.17
N SER A 6 -1.08 -0.72 -9.44
CA SER A 6 -1.83 0.22 -10.28
C SER A 6 -2.62 1.18 -9.41
N ARG A 7 -2.58 2.47 -9.77
CA ARG A 7 -3.38 3.51 -9.12
C ARG A 7 -4.87 3.36 -9.41
N LEU A 8 -5.23 2.54 -10.40
CA LEU A 8 -6.62 2.17 -10.73
C LEU A 8 -7.19 1.09 -9.80
N CYS A 9 -6.33 0.34 -9.08
CA CYS A 9 -6.73 -0.64 -8.07
C CYS A 9 -5.82 -0.54 -6.83
N PRO A 10 -5.77 0.62 -6.16
CA PRO A 10 -4.80 0.87 -5.11
C PRO A 10 -5.17 0.10 -3.83
N SER A 11 -4.18 -0.19 -2.99
CA SER A 11 -4.42 -0.45 -1.56
C SER A 11 -4.43 0.87 -0.78
N PHE A 12 -4.88 0.84 0.48
CA PHE A 12 -4.82 2.02 1.35
C PHE A 12 -3.38 2.57 1.51
N ALA A 13 -2.39 1.68 1.58
CA ALA A 13 -0.98 2.09 1.63
C ALA A 13 -0.55 2.81 0.34
N ASN A 14 -1.10 2.42 -0.82
CA ASN A 14 -0.82 3.11 -2.08
C ASN A 14 -1.43 4.51 -2.11
N VAL A 15 -2.67 4.67 -1.62
CA VAL A 15 -3.34 5.98 -1.50
C VAL A 15 -2.51 6.96 -0.70
N ILE A 16 -1.94 6.53 0.43
CA ILE A 16 -1.16 7.42 1.31
C ILE A 16 0.17 7.85 0.66
N ASN A 17 0.77 6.99 -0.17
CA ASN A 17 2.10 7.22 -0.74
C ASN A 17 2.07 7.91 -2.11
N ASP A 18 0.93 7.92 -2.81
CA ASP A 18 0.77 8.63 -4.09
C ASP A 18 0.15 10.03 -3.86
N PRO A 19 0.87 11.14 -4.18
CA PRO A 19 0.38 12.50 -3.90
C PRO A 19 -0.93 12.87 -4.59
N LEU A 20 -1.15 12.40 -5.82
CA LEU A 20 -2.34 12.74 -6.59
C LEU A 20 -3.54 11.98 -6.01
N LEU A 21 -3.41 10.67 -5.83
CA LEU A 21 -4.45 9.82 -5.25
C LEU A 21 -4.80 10.24 -3.81
N LEU A 22 -3.79 10.65 -3.02
CA LEU A 22 -3.99 11.20 -1.68
C LEU A 22 -4.83 12.48 -1.71
N SER A 23 -4.64 13.34 -2.72
CA SER A 23 -5.41 14.59 -2.84
C SER A 23 -6.91 14.34 -3.04
N TYR A 24 -7.24 13.37 -3.91
CA TYR A 24 -8.62 12.90 -4.12
C TYR A 24 -9.19 12.23 -2.87
N PHE A 25 -8.40 11.42 -2.17
CA PHE A 25 -8.83 10.80 -0.92
C PHE A 25 -9.11 11.84 0.17
N ILE A 26 -8.27 12.87 0.33
CA ILE A 26 -8.51 13.95 1.29
C ILE A 26 -9.77 14.75 0.91
N GLN A 27 -10.00 14.98 -0.39
CA GLN A 27 -11.23 15.63 -0.87
C GLN A 27 -12.47 14.79 -0.53
N TYR A 28 -12.40 13.47 -0.66
CA TYR A 28 -13.46 12.55 -0.25
C TYR A 28 -13.70 12.57 1.27
N LEU A 29 -12.63 12.59 2.06
CA LEU A 29 -12.77 12.69 3.52
C LEU A 29 -13.38 14.03 3.95
N ARG A 30 -13.17 15.11 3.19
CA ARG A 30 -13.84 16.40 3.41
C ARG A 30 -15.33 16.33 3.13
N SER A 31 -15.72 15.75 2.00
CA SER A 31 -17.14 15.64 1.63
C SER A 31 -17.93 14.76 2.58
N THR A 32 -17.28 13.79 3.22
CA THR A 32 -17.87 12.87 4.22
C THR A 32 -17.64 13.30 5.68
N ASN A 33 -17.12 14.51 5.92
CA ASN A 33 -16.78 15.03 7.25
C ASN A 33 -15.89 14.08 8.09
N SER A 34 -15.05 13.29 7.42
CA SER A 34 -14.15 12.30 8.01
C SER A 34 -12.68 12.74 7.97
N GLU A 35 -12.35 13.97 7.54
CA GLU A 35 -10.96 14.45 7.50
C GLU A 35 -10.27 14.41 8.88
N ASN A 36 -11.00 14.73 9.95
CA ASN A 36 -10.45 14.73 11.30
C ASN A 36 -9.99 13.34 11.75
N ILE A 37 -10.69 12.27 11.36
CA ILE A 37 -10.29 10.91 11.72
C ILE A 37 -8.98 10.50 11.06
N PHE A 38 -8.73 11.01 9.85
CA PHE A 38 -7.49 10.77 9.12
C PHE A 38 -6.33 11.56 9.69
N ARG A 39 -6.56 12.82 10.04
CA ARG A 39 -5.57 13.65 10.76
C ARG A 39 -5.19 13.04 12.11
N PHE A 40 -6.18 12.55 12.85
CA PHE A 40 -5.98 11.88 14.12
C PHE A 40 -5.18 10.59 13.95
N TRP A 41 -5.53 9.73 12.99
CA TRP A 41 -4.78 8.52 12.67
C TRP A 41 -3.33 8.80 12.26
N LEU A 42 -3.10 9.81 11.41
CA LEU A 42 -1.74 10.23 11.00
C LEU A 42 -0.89 10.68 12.20
N GLU A 43 -1.46 11.46 13.11
CA GLU A 43 -0.75 11.94 14.30
C GLU A 43 -0.45 10.77 15.25
N LEU A 44 -1.42 9.89 15.52
CA LEU A 44 -1.23 8.72 16.37
C LEU A 44 -0.19 7.75 15.80
N SER A 45 -0.34 7.33 14.55
CA SER A 45 0.60 6.41 13.88
C SER A 45 2.03 6.98 13.88
N GLY A 46 2.18 8.27 13.59
CA GLY A 46 3.47 8.97 13.66
C GLY A 46 4.09 8.95 15.07
N CYS A 47 3.30 9.19 16.11
CA CYS A 47 3.80 9.16 17.49
C CYS A 47 4.13 7.74 17.98
N MET A 48 3.32 6.73 17.62
CA MET A 48 3.55 5.33 18.02
C MET A 48 4.79 4.73 17.34
N ASN A 49 5.01 5.05 16.05
CA ASN A 49 6.21 4.61 15.34
C ASN A 49 7.50 5.15 16.00
N ARG A 50 7.47 6.37 16.54
CA ARG A 50 8.60 6.94 17.30
C ARG A 50 8.81 6.24 18.66
N ARG A 51 7.72 5.78 19.30
CA ARG A 51 7.78 5.10 20.61
C ARG A 51 8.36 3.70 20.52
N ASN A 52 8.04 2.92 19.48
CA ASN A 52 8.51 1.54 19.33
C ASN A 52 10.05 1.40 19.29
N ASN A 53 10.77 2.50 19.08
CA ASN A 53 12.23 2.54 19.17
C ASN A 53 12.77 2.63 20.62
N ASN A 54 11.92 2.95 21.60
CA ASN A 54 12.25 3.13 23.01
C ASN A 54 11.49 2.08 23.85
N GLY A 55 12.11 0.93 24.07
CA GLY A 55 11.51 -0.36 24.48
C GLY A 55 10.84 -0.48 25.85
N ASP A 56 10.21 0.56 26.41
CA ASP A 56 9.44 0.45 27.66
C ASP A 56 7.94 0.20 27.40
N SER A 57 7.49 -1.04 27.64
CA SER A 57 6.06 -1.38 27.59
C SER A 57 5.40 -1.12 28.95
N PHE A 58 4.75 0.02 29.11
CA PHE A 58 3.82 0.25 30.22
C PHE A 58 2.53 -0.56 29.98
N LYS A 59 2.12 -1.38 30.97
CA LYS A 59 0.85 -2.12 30.93
C LYS A 59 -0.24 -1.31 31.62
N PHE A 60 -1.18 -0.78 30.84
CA PHE A 60 -2.38 -0.12 31.37
C PHE A 60 -3.28 -1.14 32.08
N LYS A 61 -3.87 -0.72 33.20
CA LYS A 61 -4.73 -1.58 34.03
C LYS A 61 -6.21 -1.49 33.62
N SER A 62 -6.59 -0.42 32.93
CA SER A 62 -7.96 -0.16 32.46
C SER A 62 -8.37 -1.09 31.30
N GLN A 63 -9.07 -2.17 31.66
CA GLN A 63 -9.89 -3.00 30.76
C GLN A 63 -11.41 -2.85 31.02
N GLU A 64 -11.82 -2.11 32.04
CA GLU A 64 -13.24 -1.96 32.43
C GLU A 64 -13.88 -0.71 31.81
N SER A 65 -15.04 -0.88 31.17
CA SER A 65 -15.87 0.18 30.60
C SER A 65 -16.66 0.88 31.71
N VAL A 66 -16.49 2.20 31.83
CA VAL A 66 -17.27 3.02 32.77
C VAL A 66 -18.47 3.58 32.02
N SER A 67 -19.68 3.20 32.43
CA SER A 67 -20.92 3.39 31.66
C SER A 67 -21.82 4.51 32.23
N SER A 68 -21.24 5.63 32.68
CA SER A 68 -22.04 6.81 33.07
C SER A 68 -21.43 8.12 32.59
N ASP A 69 -22.25 8.99 31.97
CA ASP A 69 -21.85 10.30 31.44
C ASP A 69 -21.27 11.22 32.52
N LYS A 70 -21.78 11.12 33.76
CA LYS A 70 -21.27 11.89 34.90
C LYS A 70 -19.81 11.55 35.20
N THR A 71 -19.42 10.29 35.03
CA THR A 71 -18.04 9.86 35.28
C THR A 71 -17.10 10.31 34.18
N VAL A 72 -17.56 10.39 32.92
CA VAL A 72 -16.75 10.91 31.81
C VAL A 72 -16.38 12.38 32.05
N ASP A 73 -17.29 13.18 32.57
CA ASP A 73 -17.05 14.60 32.85
C ASP A 73 -16.05 14.82 33.99
N GLU A 74 -16.12 14.01 35.05
CA GLU A 74 -15.13 13.99 36.11
C GLU A 74 -13.73 13.62 35.59
N LEU A 75 -13.64 12.67 34.66
CA LEU A 75 -12.35 12.30 34.04
C LEU A 75 -11.80 13.44 33.18
N ARG A 76 -12.65 14.11 32.40
CA ARG A 76 -12.26 15.26 31.57
C ARG A 76 -11.74 16.42 32.43
N GLU A 77 -12.39 16.69 33.57
CA GLU A 77 -11.95 17.71 34.52
C GLU A 77 -10.56 17.40 35.07
N LYS A 78 -10.31 16.16 35.50
CA LYS A 78 -8.98 15.75 35.98
C LYS A 78 -7.90 15.89 34.92
N ILE A 79 -8.21 15.55 33.66
CA ILE A 79 -7.27 15.71 32.53
C ILE A 79 -6.98 17.18 32.26
N SER A 80 -7.94 18.08 32.51
CA SER A 80 -7.77 19.52 32.28
C SER A 80 -6.65 20.15 33.12
N HIS A 81 -6.35 19.56 34.28
CA HIS A 81 -5.29 20.01 35.20
C HIS A 81 -3.92 19.38 34.91
N LEU A 82 -3.82 18.46 33.95
CA LEU A 82 -2.55 17.82 33.60
C LEU A 82 -1.62 18.79 32.85
N PRO A 83 -0.28 18.64 33.02
CA PRO A 83 0.68 19.48 32.30
C PRO A 83 0.60 19.24 30.79
N VAL A 84 0.95 20.28 30.03
CA VAL A 84 1.02 20.21 28.56
C VAL A 84 2.15 19.29 28.15
N ASN A 85 1.80 18.23 27.42
CA ASN A 85 2.71 17.27 26.83
C ASN A 85 2.08 16.71 25.54
N SER A 86 2.73 15.75 24.89
CA SER A 86 2.20 15.15 23.65
C SER A 86 0.83 14.50 23.82
N VAL A 87 0.58 13.83 24.95
CA VAL A 87 -0.68 13.14 25.22
C VAL A 87 -1.82 14.13 25.44
N THR A 88 -1.62 15.12 26.30
CA THR A 88 -2.63 16.15 26.58
C THR A 88 -2.88 17.03 25.35
N THR A 89 -1.84 17.32 24.56
CA THR A 89 -1.99 18.04 23.28
C THR A 89 -2.90 17.30 22.29
N ILE A 90 -2.74 15.98 22.16
CA ILE A 90 -3.59 15.15 21.29
C ILE A 90 -5.02 15.11 21.83
N TYR A 91 -5.19 14.92 23.14
CA TYR A 91 -6.51 14.95 23.78
C TYR A 91 -7.26 16.26 23.51
N PHE A 92 -6.63 17.42 23.76
CA PHE A 92 -7.26 18.72 23.54
C PHE A 92 -7.49 19.06 22.06
N ARG A 93 -6.77 18.43 21.15
CA ARG A 93 -6.92 18.66 19.71
C ARG A 93 -8.10 17.88 19.13
N TYR A 94 -8.31 16.63 19.56
CA TYR A 94 -9.24 15.71 18.90
C TYR A 94 -10.38 15.18 19.80
N ILE A 95 -10.22 15.12 21.12
CA ILE A 95 -11.13 14.36 22.02
C ILE A 95 -11.84 15.26 23.04
N SER A 96 -11.25 16.39 23.43
CA SER A 96 -11.89 17.36 24.34
C SER A 96 -13.22 17.86 23.77
N ARG A 97 -14.07 18.41 24.65
CA ARG A 97 -15.36 19.00 24.21
C ARG A 97 -15.14 20.22 23.32
N GLU A 98 -14.04 20.93 23.54
CA GLU A 98 -13.62 22.13 22.83
C GLU A 98 -12.60 21.81 21.71
N ALA A 99 -12.51 20.54 21.29
CA ALA A 99 -11.57 20.10 20.28
C ALA A 99 -11.80 20.86 18.97
N LYS A 100 -10.72 21.43 18.42
CA LYS A 100 -10.77 22.12 17.12
C LYS A 100 -10.91 21.15 15.95
N LEU A 101 -10.48 19.90 16.12
CA LEU A 101 -10.55 18.83 15.14
C LEU A 101 -11.26 17.62 15.76
N PRO A 102 -12.54 17.72 16.14
CA PRO A 102 -13.20 16.68 16.93
C PRO A 102 -13.26 15.36 16.17
N VAL A 103 -13.00 14.26 16.88
CA VAL A 103 -13.18 12.88 16.41
C VAL A 103 -14.20 12.18 17.29
N GLU A 104 -15.24 11.67 16.65
CA GLU A 104 -16.27 10.88 17.34
C GLU A 104 -15.72 9.48 17.68
N LEU A 105 -15.65 9.19 18.98
CA LEU A 105 -15.25 7.90 19.51
C LEU A 105 -16.47 7.20 20.13
N PRO A 106 -16.58 5.86 20.01
CA PRO A 106 -17.55 5.10 20.78
C PRO A 106 -17.43 5.40 22.29
N PRO A 107 -18.53 5.48 23.06
CA PRO A 107 -18.50 5.84 24.48
C PRO A 107 -17.56 4.98 25.32
N GLU A 108 -17.49 3.68 25.04
CA GLU A 108 -16.62 2.72 25.71
C GLU A 108 -15.15 3.02 25.40
N LEU A 109 -14.84 3.36 24.16
CA LEU A 109 -13.49 3.73 23.74
C LEU A 109 -13.07 5.07 24.33
N LEU A 110 -13.98 6.04 24.39
CA LEU A 110 -13.76 7.34 25.00
C LEU A 110 -13.40 7.17 26.49
N SER A 111 -14.26 6.51 27.27
CA SER A 111 -14.03 6.31 28.71
C SER A 111 -12.72 5.57 28.99
N ALA A 112 -12.44 4.49 28.26
CA ALA A 112 -11.18 3.76 28.38
C ALA A 112 -9.95 4.63 28.06
N THR A 113 -10.04 5.48 27.04
CA THR A 113 -8.94 6.39 26.66
C THR A 113 -8.67 7.43 27.76
N LEU A 114 -9.72 8.05 28.33
CA LEU A 114 -9.56 9.02 29.43
C LEU A 114 -8.91 8.40 30.66
N LEU A 115 -9.31 7.18 31.03
CA LEU A 115 -8.69 6.44 32.14
C LEU A 115 -7.21 6.18 31.90
N ARG A 116 -6.84 5.74 30.69
CA ARG A 116 -5.43 5.51 30.33
C ARG A 116 -4.58 6.77 30.37
N ILE A 117 -5.13 7.92 29.94
CA ILE A 117 -4.44 9.20 30.05
C ILE A 117 -4.15 9.53 31.52
N LEU A 118 -5.12 9.32 32.42
CA LEU A 118 -4.92 9.58 33.86
C LEU A 118 -3.97 8.57 34.52
N GLU A 119 -3.96 7.31 34.09
CA GLU A 119 -3.03 6.29 34.59
C GLU A 119 -1.56 6.63 34.27
N ASN A 120 -1.30 7.14 33.06
CA ASN A 120 0.04 7.55 32.67
C ASN A 120 -0.01 8.71 31.64
N PRO A 121 -0.01 9.97 32.10
CA PRO A 121 -0.27 11.13 31.26
C PRO A 121 0.86 11.47 30.30
N TYR A 122 1.99 10.77 30.36
CA TYR A 122 3.13 10.96 29.46
C TYR A 122 3.26 9.83 28.43
N ASN A 123 2.42 8.79 28.53
CA ASN A 123 2.55 7.62 27.67
C ASN A 123 1.55 7.64 26.51
N ILE A 124 2.08 7.84 25.30
CA ILE A 124 1.29 7.88 24.07
C ILE A 124 0.47 6.61 23.81
N ALA A 125 0.86 5.44 24.36
CA ALA A 125 0.09 4.20 24.25
C ALA A 125 -1.28 4.25 24.95
N ALA A 126 -1.59 5.32 25.68
CA ALA A 126 -2.95 5.61 26.10
C ALA A 126 -3.92 5.64 24.90
N PHE A 127 -3.45 6.05 23.72
CA PHE A 127 -4.23 6.09 22.47
C PHE A 127 -4.13 4.85 21.58
N GLU A 128 -3.45 3.78 22.00
CA GLU A 128 -3.35 2.54 21.21
C GLU A 128 -4.72 1.98 20.77
N PRO A 129 -5.77 1.96 21.64
CA PRO A 129 -7.10 1.53 21.22
C PRO A 129 -7.74 2.50 20.21
N CYS A 130 -7.46 3.80 20.32
CA CYS A 130 -7.93 4.80 19.36
C CYS A 130 -7.29 4.58 17.99
N LEU A 131 -5.98 4.29 17.94
CA LEU A 131 -5.28 3.99 16.69
C LEU A 131 -5.94 2.79 15.99
N ARG A 132 -6.12 1.67 16.70
CA ARG A 132 -6.78 0.46 16.17
C ARG A 132 -8.20 0.73 15.68
N PHE A 133 -8.96 1.55 16.42
CA PHE A 133 -10.31 1.96 16.00
C PHE A 133 -10.27 2.75 14.69
N THR A 134 -9.38 3.73 14.58
CA THR A 134 -9.25 4.52 13.35
C THR A 134 -8.80 3.67 12.17
N GLU A 135 -7.83 2.76 12.36
CA GLU A 135 -7.40 1.79 11.34
C GLU A 135 -8.56 0.91 10.89
N SER A 136 -9.30 0.34 11.85
CA SER A 136 -10.48 -0.47 11.56
C SER A 136 -11.49 0.31 10.72
N LYS A 137 -11.76 1.58 11.06
CA LYS A 137 -12.67 2.44 10.30
C LYS A 137 -12.18 2.72 8.88
N PHE A 138 -10.87 2.92 8.68
CA PHE A 138 -10.30 3.05 7.33
C PHE A 138 -10.51 1.80 6.49
N TYR A 139 -10.11 0.63 6.99
CA TYR A 139 -10.16 -0.61 6.23
C TYR A 139 -11.58 -1.15 6.02
N SER A 140 -12.50 -0.90 6.96
CA SER A 140 -13.86 -1.44 6.90
C SER A 140 -14.86 -0.57 6.12
N SER A 141 -14.68 0.75 6.10
CA SER A 141 -15.68 1.67 5.52
C SER A 141 -15.04 2.76 4.67
N LEU A 142 -14.23 3.65 5.26
CA LEU A 142 -13.80 4.87 4.55
C LEU A 142 -13.03 4.61 3.26
N PHE A 143 -12.11 3.63 3.27
CA PHE A 143 -11.34 3.30 2.08
C PHE A 143 -12.17 2.53 1.03
N PRO A 144 -12.90 1.45 1.38
CA PRO A 144 -13.83 0.82 0.43
C PRO A 144 -14.86 1.78 -0.17
N ASP A 145 -15.39 2.71 0.62
CA ASP A 145 -16.39 3.67 0.17
C ASP A 145 -15.78 4.75 -0.73
N PHE A 146 -14.53 5.17 -0.47
CA PHE A 146 -13.76 6.00 -1.39
C PHE A 146 -13.63 5.33 -2.76
N LEU A 147 -13.26 4.04 -2.82
CA LEU A 147 -13.12 3.31 -4.09
C LEU A 147 -14.45 3.18 -4.86
N ARG A 148 -15.59 3.32 -4.19
CA ARG A 148 -16.93 3.32 -4.81
C ARG A 148 -17.45 4.73 -5.11
N SER A 149 -16.74 5.78 -4.69
CA SER A 149 -17.18 7.15 -4.82
C SER A 149 -16.95 7.74 -6.21
N ASP A 150 -17.73 8.75 -6.56
CA ASP A 150 -17.55 9.50 -7.81
C ASP A 150 -16.17 10.15 -7.90
N LEU A 151 -15.61 10.60 -6.77
CA LEU A 151 -14.26 11.19 -6.71
C LEU A 151 -13.18 10.20 -7.15
N PHE A 152 -13.28 8.92 -6.78
CA PHE A 152 -12.34 7.93 -7.27
C PHE A 152 -12.57 7.63 -8.76
N SER A 153 -13.82 7.63 -9.23
CA SER A 153 -14.12 7.51 -10.66
C SER A 153 -13.55 8.70 -11.45
N GLU A 154 -13.63 9.92 -10.93
CA GLU A 154 -13.06 11.13 -11.52
C GLU A 154 -11.54 11.04 -11.60
N PHE A 155 -10.87 10.60 -10.52
CA PHE A 155 -9.44 10.34 -10.52
C PHE A 155 -9.05 9.35 -11.63
N CYS A 156 -9.74 8.22 -11.74
CA CYS A 156 -9.48 7.22 -12.78
C CYS A 156 -9.63 7.82 -14.18
N VAL A 157 -10.70 8.59 -14.43
CA VAL A 157 -10.90 9.28 -15.70
C VAL A 157 -9.78 10.28 -15.96
N GLU A 158 -9.37 11.08 -14.97
CA GLU A 158 -8.30 12.07 -15.11
C GLU A 158 -7.00 11.39 -15.57
N ILE A 159 -6.57 10.33 -14.89
CA ILE A 159 -5.27 9.71 -15.23
C ILE A 159 -5.30 8.98 -16.58
N ILE A 160 -6.44 8.41 -16.97
CA ILE A 160 -6.61 7.71 -18.25
C ILE A 160 -6.73 8.69 -19.41
N VAL A 161 -7.53 9.75 -19.25
CA VAL A 161 -7.84 10.71 -20.33
C VAL A 161 -6.76 11.76 -20.49
N ASN A 162 -6.03 12.12 -19.43
CA ASN A 162 -4.94 13.11 -19.53
C ASN A 162 -3.56 12.48 -19.73
N ASP A 163 -3.52 11.22 -20.22
CA ASP A 163 -2.29 10.50 -20.55
C ASP A 163 -1.27 10.46 -19.38
N GLN A 164 -1.77 10.29 -18.14
CA GLN A 164 -0.94 10.23 -16.93
C GLN A 164 -0.67 8.79 -16.45
N LEU A 165 -1.11 7.78 -17.20
CA LEU A 165 -0.85 6.38 -16.88
C LEU A 165 0.65 6.07 -16.92
N THR A 166 1.10 5.30 -15.94
CA THR A 166 2.47 4.80 -15.84
C THR A 166 2.55 3.35 -16.31
N LEU A 167 3.77 2.84 -16.55
CA LEU A 167 3.94 1.41 -16.83
C LEU A 167 3.43 0.55 -15.65
N SER A 168 3.55 1.01 -14.41
CA SER A 168 3.00 0.31 -13.24
C SER A 168 1.47 0.19 -13.32
N ASP A 169 0.77 1.24 -13.76
CA ASP A 169 -0.68 1.15 -13.95
C ASP A 169 -1.06 0.12 -15.02
N VAL A 170 -0.27 0.06 -16.09
CA VAL A 170 -0.49 -0.89 -17.20
C VAL A 170 -0.18 -2.33 -16.79
N LEU A 171 0.88 -2.57 -16.01
CA LEU A 171 1.28 -3.92 -15.62
C LEU A 171 0.39 -4.55 -14.55
N PHE A 172 -0.22 -3.73 -13.69
CA PHE A 172 -0.94 -4.21 -12.50
C PHE A 172 -2.45 -3.96 -12.55
N GLU A 173 -2.97 -3.36 -13.62
CA GLU A 173 -4.41 -3.35 -13.94
C GLU A 173 -4.69 -4.36 -15.04
N GLU A 174 -5.58 -5.32 -14.76
CA GLU A 174 -5.83 -6.47 -15.63
C GLU A 174 -6.28 -6.06 -17.04
N ALA A 175 -7.21 -5.10 -17.15
CA ALA A 175 -7.73 -4.69 -18.44
C ALA A 175 -6.68 -3.92 -19.26
N LEU A 176 -5.88 -3.03 -18.67
CA LEU A 176 -4.75 -2.38 -19.34
C LEU A 176 -3.70 -3.39 -19.79
N LEU A 177 -3.35 -4.36 -18.93
CA LEU A 177 -2.36 -5.39 -19.26
C LEU A 177 -2.79 -6.20 -20.49
N VAL A 178 -4.06 -6.60 -20.56
CA VAL A 178 -4.61 -7.32 -21.73
C VAL A 178 -4.48 -6.49 -23.00
N ASN A 179 -4.81 -5.19 -22.96
CA ASN A 179 -4.66 -4.32 -24.13
C ASN A 179 -3.18 -4.10 -24.50
N PHE A 180 -2.27 -4.10 -23.52
CA PHE A 180 -0.83 -3.98 -23.78
C PHE A 180 -0.24 -5.25 -24.40
N ILE A 181 -0.70 -6.43 -23.96
CA ILE A 181 -0.36 -7.72 -24.58
C ILE A 181 -0.89 -7.78 -26.02
N GLU A 182 -2.13 -7.35 -26.27
CA GLU A 182 -2.69 -7.27 -27.63
C GLU A 182 -1.86 -6.35 -28.52
N PHE A 183 -1.41 -5.20 -28.00
CA PHE A 183 -0.55 -4.27 -28.72
C PHE A 183 0.79 -4.88 -29.12
N LEU A 184 1.39 -5.70 -28.25
CA LEU A 184 2.67 -6.38 -28.51
C LEU A 184 2.53 -7.72 -29.21
N ALA A 185 1.34 -8.11 -29.64
CA ALA A 185 1.11 -9.41 -30.28
C ALA A 185 1.95 -9.54 -31.56
N GLY A 186 2.91 -10.47 -31.55
CA GLY A 186 3.84 -10.70 -32.67
C GLY A 186 5.04 -9.74 -32.73
N ASP A 187 5.18 -8.82 -31.76
CA ASP A 187 6.34 -7.96 -31.63
C ASP A 187 7.44 -8.67 -30.79
N PRO A 188 8.69 -8.75 -31.27
CA PRO A 188 9.78 -9.37 -30.50
C PRO A 188 10.05 -8.67 -29.16
N THR A 189 9.70 -7.39 -29.02
CA THR A 189 9.83 -6.65 -27.75
C THR A 189 8.84 -7.11 -26.68
N SER A 190 7.81 -7.90 -27.03
CA SER A 190 6.94 -8.59 -26.06
C SER A 190 7.73 -9.42 -25.05
N ILE A 191 8.93 -9.88 -25.41
CA ILE A 191 9.79 -10.62 -24.51
C ILE A 191 10.13 -9.84 -23.24
N LEU A 192 10.34 -8.53 -23.36
CA LEU A 192 10.65 -7.66 -22.23
C LEU A 192 9.47 -7.57 -21.25
N LEU A 193 8.25 -7.51 -21.77
CA LEU A 193 7.03 -7.55 -20.96
C LEU A 193 6.89 -8.89 -20.25
N THR A 194 7.05 -10.01 -20.96
CA THR A 194 6.91 -11.35 -20.37
C THR A 194 7.96 -11.63 -19.28
N PHE A 195 9.16 -11.07 -19.41
CA PHE A 195 10.16 -11.09 -18.35
C PHE A 195 9.69 -10.31 -17.10
N LEU A 196 9.20 -9.07 -17.26
CA LEU A 196 8.68 -8.29 -16.13
C LEU A 196 7.54 -9.03 -15.41
N MET A 197 6.63 -9.65 -16.17
CA MET A 197 5.54 -10.46 -15.63
C MET A 197 6.05 -11.69 -14.88
N ALA A 198 7.05 -12.39 -15.41
CA ALA A 198 7.64 -13.56 -14.76
C ALA A 198 8.31 -13.19 -13.42
N VAL A 199 9.04 -12.08 -13.38
CA VAL A 199 9.64 -11.58 -12.12
C VAL A 199 8.57 -11.12 -11.12
N ASN A 200 7.49 -10.49 -11.58
CA ASN A 200 6.36 -10.12 -10.71
C ASN A 200 5.69 -11.38 -10.12
N ALA A 201 5.50 -12.42 -10.92
CA ALA A 201 4.96 -13.71 -10.49
C ALA A 201 5.87 -14.36 -9.44
N TYR A 202 7.19 -14.39 -9.69
CA TYR A 202 8.18 -14.88 -8.73
C TYR A 202 8.11 -14.16 -7.38
N LYS A 203 8.05 -12.82 -7.38
CA LYS A 203 7.96 -12.03 -6.13
C LYS A 203 6.67 -12.30 -5.35
N LYS A 204 5.56 -12.48 -6.07
CA LYS A 204 4.28 -12.86 -5.48
C LYS A 204 4.40 -14.24 -4.82
N GLU A 205 4.90 -15.22 -5.56
CA GLU A 205 5.11 -16.58 -5.05
C GLU A 205 6.03 -16.59 -3.82
N PHE A 206 7.14 -15.86 -3.87
CA PHE A 206 8.06 -15.70 -2.74
C PHE A 206 7.34 -15.18 -1.49
N SER A 207 6.53 -14.13 -1.64
CA SER A 207 5.78 -13.55 -0.53
C SER A 207 4.77 -14.55 0.05
N GLU A 208 4.09 -15.31 -0.81
CA GLU A 208 3.07 -16.28 -0.40
C GLU A 208 3.70 -17.49 0.32
N LEU A 209 4.78 -18.04 -0.21
CA LEU A 209 5.48 -19.18 0.37
C LEU A 209 6.21 -18.82 1.66
N MET A 210 6.79 -17.62 1.77
CA MET A 210 7.63 -17.26 2.93
C MET A 210 6.89 -16.59 4.08
N LEU A 211 5.79 -15.88 3.82
CA LEU A 211 5.10 -15.08 4.86
C LEU A 211 3.80 -15.72 5.39
N LYS A 212 3.16 -16.61 4.64
CA LYS A 212 1.95 -17.31 5.14
C LYS A 212 2.39 -18.46 6.06
N LYS A 213 1.74 -18.59 7.23
CA LYS A 213 2.12 -19.56 8.27
C LYS A 213 1.58 -20.97 8.03
N ASP A 214 0.56 -21.13 7.18
CA ASP A 214 -0.14 -22.39 6.95
C ASP A 214 0.32 -23.06 5.65
N HIS A 215 1.55 -23.58 5.64
CA HIS A 215 2.06 -24.40 4.55
C HIS A 215 2.22 -25.84 5.03
N ALA A 216 1.71 -26.78 4.23
CA ALA A 216 1.90 -28.23 4.47
C ALA A 216 3.32 -28.70 4.14
N GLU A 217 4.02 -27.93 3.30
CA GLU A 217 5.38 -28.20 2.82
C GLU A 217 6.44 -27.72 3.81
N SER A 218 7.58 -28.42 3.80
CA SER A 218 8.76 -28.03 4.56
C SER A 218 9.36 -26.70 4.07
N VAL A 219 10.21 -26.08 4.89
CA VAL A 219 10.95 -24.86 4.48
C VAL A 219 11.85 -25.17 3.28
N GLU A 220 12.47 -26.34 3.29
CA GLU A 220 13.39 -26.81 2.27
C GLU A 220 12.71 -27.01 0.91
N GLU A 221 11.51 -27.59 0.88
CA GLU A 221 10.71 -27.77 -0.34
C GLU A 221 10.33 -26.41 -0.95
N ARG A 222 9.87 -25.47 -0.13
CA ARG A 222 9.55 -24.09 -0.57
C ARG A 222 10.78 -23.37 -1.13
N HIS A 223 11.93 -23.53 -0.47
CA HIS A 223 13.19 -22.98 -0.96
C HIS A 223 13.58 -23.58 -2.32
N GLN A 224 13.44 -24.89 -2.49
CA GLN A 224 13.73 -25.56 -3.76
C GLN A 224 12.81 -25.09 -4.89
N GLN A 225 11.52 -24.91 -4.62
CA GLN A 225 10.57 -24.37 -5.60
C GLN A 225 10.99 -22.96 -6.05
N LEU A 226 11.28 -22.05 -5.11
CA LEU A 226 11.69 -20.68 -5.45
C LEU A 226 13.01 -20.63 -6.22
N LEU A 227 13.97 -21.51 -5.89
CA LEU A 227 15.23 -21.62 -6.65
C LEU A 227 14.98 -22.16 -8.06
N HIS A 228 14.07 -23.11 -8.21
CA HIS A 228 13.67 -23.66 -9.50
C HIS A 228 13.00 -22.59 -10.38
N ASP A 229 12.08 -21.80 -9.82
CA ASP A 229 11.41 -20.70 -10.51
C ASP A 229 12.41 -19.64 -10.98
N ALA A 230 13.32 -19.22 -10.09
CA ALA A 230 14.36 -18.25 -10.43
C ALA A 230 15.29 -18.78 -11.54
N THR A 231 15.71 -20.04 -11.46
CA THR A 231 16.54 -20.68 -12.49
C THR A 231 15.80 -20.79 -13.82
N THR A 232 14.50 -21.07 -13.80
CA THR A 232 13.66 -21.15 -15.01
C THR A 232 13.53 -19.79 -15.69
N ILE A 233 13.36 -18.72 -14.93
CA ILE A 233 13.36 -17.34 -15.44
C ILE A 233 14.71 -17.02 -16.12
N CYS A 234 15.83 -17.34 -15.45
CA CYS A 234 17.16 -17.14 -16.03
C CYS A 234 17.36 -17.93 -17.32
N ALA A 235 17.00 -19.22 -17.33
CA ALA A 235 17.15 -20.10 -18.49
C ALA A 235 16.32 -19.63 -19.69
N LYS A 236 15.11 -19.10 -19.43
CA LYS A 236 14.21 -18.61 -20.48
C LYS A 236 14.68 -17.28 -21.08
N TYR A 237 15.02 -16.29 -20.25
CA TYR A 237 15.21 -14.92 -20.75
C TYR A 237 16.67 -14.49 -20.91
N LEU A 238 17.61 -15.18 -20.25
CA LEU A 238 19.03 -14.80 -20.19
C LEU A 238 19.97 -15.79 -20.90
N SER A 239 19.47 -16.98 -21.26
CA SER A 239 20.25 -17.96 -22.00
C SER A 239 20.23 -17.63 -23.49
N PRO A 240 21.39 -17.48 -24.15
CA PRO A 240 21.46 -17.30 -25.61
C PRO A 240 20.92 -18.50 -26.41
N ALA A 241 20.71 -19.65 -25.76
CA ALA A 241 20.13 -20.84 -26.37
C ALA A 241 18.58 -20.86 -26.32
N SER A 242 17.95 -19.88 -25.67
CA SER A 242 16.49 -19.78 -25.63
C SER A 242 15.96 -18.96 -26.81
N ASP A 243 14.83 -19.39 -27.37
CA ASP A 243 14.07 -18.60 -28.35
C ASP A 243 13.57 -17.28 -27.76
N ASP A 244 13.45 -17.23 -26.44
CA ASP A 244 12.97 -16.12 -25.62
C ASP A 244 14.14 -15.27 -25.04
N PHE A 245 15.33 -15.37 -25.62
CA PHE A 245 16.49 -14.59 -25.18
C PHE A 245 16.29 -13.08 -25.41
N MET A 246 16.42 -12.29 -24.35
CA MET A 246 16.19 -10.83 -24.42
C MET A 246 17.28 -10.04 -25.17
N GLY A 247 18.36 -10.68 -25.61
CA GLY A 247 19.43 -9.99 -26.35
C GLY A 247 20.32 -9.08 -25.50
N LEU A 248 20.36 -9.28 -24.17
CA LEU A 248 21.16 -8.49 -23.25
C LEU A 248 22.64 -8.89 -23.27
N THR A 249 23.53 -7.97 -22.88
CA THR A 249 24.95 -8.29 -22.66
C THR A 249 25.13 -8.98 -21.31
N LEU A 250 26.15 -9.86 -21.21
CA LEU A 250 26.44 -10.58 -19.96
C LEU A 250 26.61 -9.64 -18.77
N GLU A 251 27.21 -8.47 -18.98
CA GLU A 251 27.39 -7.46 -17.93
C GLU A 251 26.07 -6.97 -17.33
N GLN A 252 24.99 -6.94 -18.11
CA GLN A 252 23.67 -6.47 -17.66
C GLN A 252 22.95 -7.46 -16.74
N TYR A 253 23.25 -8.76 -16.83
CA TYR A 253 22.52 -9.80 -16.09
C TYR A 253 23.41 -10.76 -15.28
N ARG A 254 24.73 -10.58 -15.28
CA ARG A 254 25.67 -11.43 -14.51
C ARG A 254 25.31 -11.47 -13.02
N SER A 255 25.00 -10.32 -12.42
CA SER A 255 24.60 -10.26 -11.01
C SER A 255 23.34 -11.08 -10.71
N VAL A 256 22.42 -11.17 -11.68
CA VAL A 256 21.22 -12.01 -11.57
C VAL A 256 21.59 -13.48 -11.59
N LEU A 257 22.50 -13.92 -12.47
CA LEU A 257 22.95 -15.31 -12.46
C LEU A 257 23.65 -15.69 -11.16
N ASP A 258 24.51 -14.81 -10.64
CA ASP A 258 25.20 -15.03 -9.38
C ASP A 258 24.20 -15.11 -8.20
N ALA A 259 23.13 -14.32 -8.22
CA ALA A 259 22.13 -14.29 -7.14
C ALA A 259 21.02 -15.35 -7.25
N ALA A 260 20.55 -15.65 -8.46
CA ALA A 260 19.42 -16.55 -8.70
C ALA A 260 19.86 -18.02 -8.87
N CYS A 261 21.09 -18.28 -9.35
CA CYS A 261 21.53 -19.63 -9.70
C CYS A 261 22.62 -20.21 -8.77
N ALA A 262 23.31 -19.40 -7.96
CA ALA A 262 24.40 -19.90 -7.11
C ALA A 262 23.98 -20.17 -5.65
N GLU A 263 22.77 -19.80 -5.25
CA GLU A 263 22.39 -19.73 -3.84
C GLU A 263 21.59 -20.94 -3.36
N LYS A 264 21.91 -21.44 -2.17
CA LYS A 264 21.15 -22.51 -1.49
C LYS A 264 19.82 -22.01 -0.92
N GLU A 265 19.69 -20.70 -0.72
CA GLU A 265 18.46 -20.07 -0.24
C GLU A 265 17.97 -19.07 -1.29
N PRO A 266 16.66 -19.03 -1.57
CA PRO A 266 16.11 -18.12 -2.56
C PRO A 266 16.15 -16.66 -2.06
N ARG A 267 16.41 -15.72 -2.96
CA ARG A 267 16.35 -14.28 -2.67
C ARG A 267 15.21 -13.59 -3.40
N GLU A 268 14.37 -12.88 -2.67
CA GLU A 268 13.25 -12.09 -3.24
C GLU A 268 13.73 -11.05 -4.27
N ASN A 269 14.91 -10.46 -4.05
CA ASN A 269 15.44 -9.34 -4.81
C ASN A 269 16.47 -9.72 -5.88
N CYS A 270 16.64 -11.00 -6.20
CA CYS A 270 17.64 -11.46 -7.18
C CYS A 270 17.51 -10.82 -8.57
N PHE A 271 16.29 -10.41 -8.96
CA PHE A 271 16.01 -9.77 -10.23
C PHE A 271 15.91 -8.23 -10.18
N ASP A 272 16.04 -7.59 -9.02
CA ASP A 272 15.65 -6.18 -8.83
C ASP A 272 16.34 -5.21 -9.80
N ASP A 273 17.65 -5.35 -10.00
CA ASP A 273 18.40 -4.41 -10.84
C ASP A 273 18.12 -4.61 -12.33
N LEU A 274 18.01 -5.87 -12.76
CA LEU A 274 17.62 -6.19 -14.13
C LEU A 274 16.16 -5.79 -14.40
N TYR A 275 15.26 -6.03 -13.45
CA TYR A 275 13.86 -5.59 -13.52
C TYR A 275 13.78 -4.07 -13.74
N LYS A 276 14.52 -3.27 -12.96
CA LYS A 276 14.56 -1.80 -13.14
C LYS A 276 15.06 -1.41 -14.52
N LEU A 277 16.09 -2.09 -15.03
CA LEU A 277 16.65 -1.83 -16.36
C LEU A 277 15.61 -2.10 -17.46
N ILE A 278 14.96 -3.28 -17.41
CA ILE A 278 13.94 -3.65 -18.39
C ILE A 278 12.71 -2.77 -18.25
N TYR A 279 12.25 -2.49 -17.04
CA TYR A 279 11.12 -1.59 -16.77
C TYR A 279 11.35 -0.22 -17.42
N LYS A 280 12.51 0.42 -17.20
CA LYS A 280 12.85 1.69 -17.85
C LYS A 280 12.91 1.61 -19.37
N THR A 281 13.33 0.47 -19.90
CA THR A 281 13.40 0.23 -21.35
C THR A 281 12.00 0.16 -21.95
N VAL A 282 11.09 -0.59 -21.33
CA VAL A 282 9.68 -0.69 -21.73
C VAL A 282 8.97 0.66 -21.58
N GLU A 283 9.16 1.33 -20.44
CA GLU A 283 8.55 2.62 -20.13
C GLU A 283 8.96 3.72 -21.12
N LYS A 284 10.24 3.76 -21.51
CA LYS A 284 10.74 4.81 -22.42
C LYS A 284 10.48 4.51 -23.89
N ASN A 285 10.63 3.25 -24.31
CA ASN A 285 10.72 2.91 -25.73
C ASN A 285 9.45 2.26 -26.29
N ILE A 286 8.61 1.66 -25.44
CA ILE A 286 7.44 0.87 -25.86
C ILE A 286 6.14 1.53 -25.42
N LEU A 287 6.07 1.97 -24.17
CA LEU A 287 4.86 2.54 -23.57
C LEU A 287 4.29 3.75 -24.34
N PRO A 288 5.08 4.70 -24.87
CA PRO A 288 4.52 5.83 -25.63
C PRO A 288 3.76 5.38 -26.89
N SER A 289 4.25 4.33 -27.56
CA SER A 289 3.61 3.76 -28.74
C SER A 289 2.30 3.03 -28.38
N PHE A 290 2.21 2.46 -27.19
CA PHE A 290 0.98 1.87 -26.69
C PHE A 290 -0.13 2.92 -26.52
N PHE A 291 0.18 4.11 -26.00
CA PHE A 291 -0.84 5.15 -25.77
C PHE A 291 -1.45 5.75 -27.05
N VAL A 292 -0.81 5.55 -28.20
CA VAL A 292 -1.36 5.93 -29.52
C VAL A 292 -1.96 4.75 -30.28
N SER A 293 -1.97 3.56 -29.68
CA SER A 293 -2.41 2.32 -30.33
C SER A 293 -3.94 2.17 -30.36
N SER A 294 -4.43 1.33 -31.28
CA SER A 294 -5.85 0.96 -31.36
C SER A 294 -6.37 0.26 -30.09
N PRO A 295 -5.66 -0.72 -29.48
CA PRO A 295 -6.09 -1.33 -28.22
C PRO A 295 -6.32 -0.32 -27.10
N PHE A 296 -5.37 0.61 -26.90
CA PHE A 296 -5.51 1.65 -25.87
C PHE A 296 -6.63 2.65 -26.20
N SER A 297 -6.75 3.07 -27.45
CA SER A 297 -7.84 3.97 -27.88
C SER A 297 -9.23 3.39 -27.56
N ARG A 298 -9.41 2.09 -27.79
CA ARG A 298 -10.63 1.36 -27.44
C ARG A 298 -10.85 1.32 -25.93
N TYR A 299 -9.80 1.08 -25.13
CA TYR A 299 -9.89 1.16 -23.67
C TYR A 299 -10.31 2.57 -23.20
N ARG A 300 -9.60 3.61 -23.65
CA ARG A 300 -9.86 5.02 -23.29
C ARG A 300 -11.27 5.47 -23.64
N SER A 301 -11.82 5.01 -24.76
CA SER A 301 -13.18 5.38 -25.21
C SER A 301 -14.27 5.07 -24.18
N LYS A 302 -14.09 4.02 -23.35
CA LYS A 302 -15.03 3.63 -22.29
C LYS A 302 -15.15 4.67 -21.17
N PHE A 303 -14.10 5.49 -21.00
CA PHE A 303 -14.03 6.52 -19.96
C PHE A 303 -14.44 7.90 -20.49
N VAL A 304 -14.31 8.13 -21.79
CA VAL A 304 -14.79 9.35 -22.47
C VAL A 304 -16.31 9.31 -22.66
N GLN A 305 -16.89 8.12 -22.83
CA GLN A 305 -18.32 7.92 -23.08
C GLN A 305 -19.17 7.74 -21.81
N LYS A 306 -18.76 8.28 -20.66
CA LYS A 306 -19.69 8.52 -19.54
C LYS A 306 -20.24 9.96 -19.56
N PRO A 307 -21.26 10.29 -20.37
CA PRO A 307 -22.22 11.31 -20.04
C PRO A 307 -23.44 10.65 -19.37
N GLY A 308 -23.69 10.98 -18.11
CA GLY A 308 -24.87 10.50 -17.38
C GLY A 308 -24.69 10.60 -15.88
#